data_AF-W2WZQ7-F1
#
_entry.id   AF-W2WZQ7-F1
#
_cell.length_a   1.000
_cell.length_b   1.000
_cell.length_c   1.000
_cell.angle_alpha   90.00
_cell.angle_beta   90.00
_cell.angle_gamma   90.00
#
_symmetry.space_group_name_H-M   'P 1'
#
loop_
_entity.id
_entity.type
_entity.pdbx_description
1 polymer ?
#
loop_
_entity_poly.entity_id
_entity_poly.type
_entity_poly.pdbx_seq_one_letter_code
_entity_poly.pdbx_strand_id
1 'polypeptide(L)' 'WLKLQYHTADDKWTYAESFNSTTVGGVATKHCWYVPNDGSEGQECTSSSSSS' A
#
# COMPACT_ATOMS: atom_id res chain seq x y z
N TRP A 1 -16.22 12.21 0.78
CA TRP A 1 -15.33 11.06 0.57
C TRP A 1 -13.95 11.57 0.19
N LEU A 2 -12.94 11.26 0.99
CA LEU A 2 -11.54 11.58 0.73
C LEU A 2 -10.86 10.35 0.12
N LYS A 3 -10.11 10.53 -0.96
CA LYS A 3 -9.30 9.47 -1.56
C LYS A 3 -7.90 9.51 -0.96
N LEU A 4 -7.53 8.46 -0.25
CA LEU A 4 -6.19 8.27 0.28
C LEU A 4 -5.44 7.28 -0.61
N GLN A 5 -4.28 7.68 -1.11
CA GLN A 5 -3.37 6.80 -1.85
C GLN A 5 -1.97 7.00 -1.29
N TYR A 6 -1.32 5.89 -0.95
CA TYR A 6 0.05 5.91 -0.45
C TYR A 6 0.85 4.76 -1.06
N HIS A 7 2.15 4.99 -1.10
CA HIS A 7 3.13 4.06 -1.63
C HIS A 7 3.79 3.32 -0.47
N THR A 8 3.93 2.00 -0.59
CA THR A 8 4.61 1.15 0.40
C THR A 8 5.81 0.46 -0.22
N ALA A 9 6.61 -0.20 0.61
CA ALA A 9 7.62 -1.15 0.14
C ALA A 9 6.94 -2.37 -0.46
N ASP A 10 7.48 -2.89 -1.57
CA ASP A 10 7.06 -4.18 -2.10
C ASP A 10 7.60 -5.36 -1.29
N ASP A 11 7.16 -6.58 -1.64
CA ASP A 11 7.56 -7.82 -0.96
C ASP A 11 9.05 -8.20 -1.16
N LYS A 12 9.83 -7.40 -1.90
CA LYS A 12 11.27 -7.62 -2.08
C LYS A 12 12.11 -6.87 -1.06
N TRP A 13 11.52 -5.93 -0.32
CA TRP A 13 12.20 -5.26 0.77
C TRP A 13 12.42 -6.18 1.96
N THR A 14 13.66 -6.24 2.43
CA THR A 14 14.01 -6.95 3.68
C THR A 14 14.85 -6.04 4.56
N TYR A 15 14.34 -5.73 5.75
CA TYR A 15 15.09 -5.00 6.76
C TYR A 15 16.05 -5.93 7.51
N ALA A 16 17.28 -5.46 7.72
CA ALA A 16 18.26 -6.13 8.56
C ALA A 16 18.85 -5.14 9.58
N GLU A 17 19.44 -5.66 10.65
CA GLU A 17 20.12 -4.87 11.70
C GLU A 17 21.11 -3.84 11.12
N SER A 18 21.85 -4.25 10.09
CA SER A 18 22.82 -3.42 9.41
C SER A 18 22.31 -2.96 8.06
N PHE A 19 22.55 -1.69 7.72
CA PHE A 19 22.15 -1.13 6.42
C PHE A 19 22.73 -1.91 5.24
N ASN A 20 23.97 -2.41 5.35
CA ASN A 20 24.62 -3.21 4.31
C ASN A 20 23.91 -4.55 4.03
N SER A 21 23.16 -5.07 5.00
CA SER A 21 22.40 -6.32 4.88
C SER A 21 20.92 -6.09 4.56
N THR A 22 20.47 -4.82 4.47
CA THR A 22 19.11 -4.50 4.04
C THR A 22 18.99 -4.72 2.53
N THR A 23 17.95 -5.43 2.11
CA THR A 23 17.65 -5.62 0.68
C THR A 23 16.69 -4.53 0.23
N VAL A 24 17.13 -3.72 -0.71
CA VAL A 24 16.32 -2.69 -1.36
C VAL A 24 15.41 -3.36 -2.40
N GLY A 25 14.11 -3.23 -2.21
CA GLY A 25 13.09 -3.63 -3.18
C GLY A 25 12.55 -2.44 -3.99
N GLY A 26 11.37 -2.62 -4.59
CA GLY A 26 10.63 -1.61 -5.32
C GLY A 26 9.57 -0.90 -4.48
N VAL A 27 8.62 -0.26 -5.16
CA VAL A 27 7.51 0.48 -4.55
C VAL A 27 6.20 -0.23 -4.89
N ALA A 28 5.43 -0.59 -3.87
CA ALA A 28 4.07 -1.11 -4.02
C ALA A 28 3.06 0.03 -4.00
N THR A 29 2.32 0.19 -5.10
CA THR A 29 1.31 1.26 -5.28
C THR A 29 -0.13 0.77 -5.06
N LYS A 30 -0.29 -0.36 -4.36
CA LYS A 30 -1.57 -1.10 -4.30
C LYS A 30 -2.54 -0.60 -3.22
N HIS A 31 -2.13 0.33 -2.35
CA HIS A 31 -2.95 0.79 -1.24
C HIS A 31 -3.69 2.08 -1.59
N CYS A 32 -5.00 1.98 -1.80
CA CYS A 32 -5.88 3.12 -2.02
C CYS A 32 -7.18 2.91 -1.26
N TRP A 33 -7.60 3.88 -0.45
CA TRP A 33 -8.82 3.83 0.35
C TRP A 33 -9.70 5.07 0.13
N TYR A 34 -11.02 4.88 0.21
CA TYR A 34 -12.03 5.92 0.27
C TYR A 34 -12.52 6.09 1.71
N VAL A 35 -12.27 7.27 2.27
CA VAL A 35 -12.67 7.64 3.64
C VAL A 35 -13.94 8.47 3.60
N PRO A 36 -15.07 7.99 4.16
CA PRO A 36 -16.30 8.77 4.23
C PRO A 36 -16.17 9.87 5.30
N ASN A 37 -16.91 10.97 5.12
CA ASN A 37 -16.87 12.10 6.06
C ASN A 37 -17.70 11.81 7.33
N ASP A 38 -18.62 10.85 7.23
CA ASP A 38 -19.61 10.52 8.25
C ASP A 38 -19.05 9.57 9.33
N GLY A 39 -17.75 9.28 9.29
CA GLY A 39 -17.06 8.44 10.27
C GLY A 39 -17.28 6.93 10.12
N SER A 40 -17.96 6.49 9.05
CA SER A 40 -18.11 5.06 8.73
C SER A 40 -16.79 4.44 8.24
N GLU A 41 -16.74 3.10 8.22
CA GLU A 41 -15.56 2.35 7.78
C GLU A 41 -15.15 2.71 6.34
N GLY A 42 -13.85 2.95 6.14
CA GLY A 42 -13.29 3.25 4.83
C GLY A 42 -13.28 2.02 3.93
N GLN A 43 -13.41 2.23 2.63
CA GLN A 43 -13.41 1.14 1.66
C GLN A 43 -12.16 1.18 0.79
N GLU A 44 -11.57 0.01 0.54
CA GLU A 44 -10.53 -0.09 -0.48
C GLU A 44 -11.07 0.40 -1.82
N CYS A 45 -10.29 1.25 -2.50
CA CYS A 45 -10.47 1.53 -3.91
C CYS A 45 -10.19 0.20 -4.61
N THR A 46 -11.22 -0.62 -4.82
CA THR A 46 -11.11 -1.88 -5.55
C THR A 46 -10.56 -1.58 -6.94
N SER A 47 -9.23 -1.65 -7.08
CA SER A 47 -8.62 -1.79 -8.39
C SER A 47 -9.05 -3.18 -8.81
N SER A 48 -9.92 -3.23 -9.80
CA SER A 48 -10.33 -4.44 -10.49
C SER A 48 -9.08 -5.15 -11.01
N SER A 49 -8.40 -5.89 -10.14
CA SER A 49 -7.48 -6.93 -10.54
C SER A 49 -8.32 -8.18 -10.56
N SER A 50 -9.17 -8.24 -11.58
CA SER A 50 -9.74 -9.49 -12.07
C SER A 50 -8.58 -10.48 -12.13
N SER A 51 -8.57 -11.46 -11.23
CA SER A 51 -7.63 -12.58 -11.32
C SER A 51 -7.90 -13.26 -12.65
N SER A 52 -6.96 -13.15 -13.58
CA SER A 52 -6.89 -13.98 -14.77
C SER A 52 -6.09 -15.24 -14.49
#